data_AF-A0A8S2SJY7-F1
#
_entry.id   AF-A0A8S2SJY7-F1
#
_cell.length_a   1.000
_cell.length_b   1.000
_cell.length_c   1.000
_cell.angle_alpha   90.00
_cell.angle_beta   90.00
_cell.angle_gamma   90.00
#
_symmetry.space_group_name_H-M   'P 1'
#
loop_
_entity.id
_entity.type
_entity.pdbx_description
1 polymer ?
#
loop_
_entity_poly.entity_id
_entity_poly.type
_entity_poly.pdbx_seq_one_letter_code
_entity_poly.pdbx_strand_id
1 'polypeptide(L)'
;MSTLETIPNELVFDIFKYLDPLHVLYSFSNLNYRFNKLLYSYEMYLSFTSSTINENIFRQVFAMPHIRSNVHSLILTNEKQIQSFSKTIVRKLDNLFPYIECLKIKNLRNLTNLKDLFNFSLNYLINLELYVFNISTIIEYIHFTRNSFPSLKYLSIFCKDENTPLVNNEQWNSKLVKQSLEKLDTFHFRIQFIKPTITIEQILEPFQEQFWIIDKKWIVKCDYNLDNSQYVLYTIPYGFRLMSTVTYDILETRSTLKEQVSLFILFFFTKFA
;
A
#
# COMPACT_ATOMS: atom_id res chain seq x y z
N MET A 1 -14.51 24.35 38.19
CA MET A 1 -13.99 24.84 36.90
C MET A 1 -13.50 23.63 36.12
N SER A 2 -13.86 23.51 34.84
CA SER A 2 -13.52 22.34 34.02
C SER A 2 -12.00 22.20 33.89
N THR A 3 -11.50 21.00 34.18
CA THR A 3 -10.07 20.67 34.26
C THR A 3 -9.38 20.52 32.91
N LEU A 4 -10.15 20.47 31.80
CA LEU A 4 -9.63 20.22 30.47
C LEU A 4 -9.01 21.48 29.82
N GLU A 5 -9.59 22.65 30.07
CA GLU A 5 -9.14 23.92 29.48
C GLU A 5 -7.82 24.43 30.08
N THR A 6 -7.41 23.88 31.23
CA THR A 6 -6.14 24.21 31.88
C THR A 6 -4.99 23.28 31.48
N ILE A 7 -5.27 22.17 30.78
CA ILE A 7 -4.25 21.23 30.31
C ILE A 7 -3.37 21.92 29.27
N PRO A 8 -2.03 21.80 29.28
CA PRO A 8 -1.14 22.27 28.22
C PRO A 8 -1.47 21.70 26.83
N ASN A 9 -1.14 22.43 25.75
CA ASN A 9 -1.47 22.02 24.38
C ASN A 9 -0.80 20.70 23.98
N GLU A 10 0.43 20.49 24.46
CA GLU A 10 1.25 19.31 24.20
C GLU A 10 0.55 18.05 24.71
N LEU A 11 0.01 18.12 25.94
CA LEU A 11 -0.72 17.00 26.52
C LEU A 11 -2.06 16.75 25.81
N VAL A 12 -2.72 17.79 25.31
CA VAL A 12 -3.93 17.62 24.48
C VAL A 12 -3.59 16.89 23.18
N PHE A 13 -2.48 17.23 22.52
CA PHE A 13 -2.03 16.50 21.34
C PHE A 13 -1.67 15.05 21.64
N ASP A 14 -1.01 14.80 22.78
CA ASP A 14 -0.72 13.44 23.20
C ASP A 14 -2.01 12.63 23.43
N ILE A 15 -3.05 13.23 24.01
CA ILE A 15 -4.37 12.60 24.12
C ILE A 15 -4.96 12.31 22.73
N PHE A 16 -4.90 13.27 21.81
CA PHE A 16 -5.46 13.09 20.46
C PHE A 16 -4.81 11.91 19.70
N LYS A 17 -3.54 11.59 19.95
CA LYS A 17 -2.86 10.44 19.34
C LYS A 17 -3.50 9.09 19.69
N TYR A 18 -4.17 9.00 20.85
CA TYR A 18 -4.84 7.78 21.30
C TYR A 18 -6.32 7.72 20.90
N LEU A 19 -6.85 8.76 20.27
CA LEU A 19 -8.25 8.86 19.88
C LEU A 19 -8.39 8.71 18.36
N ASP A 20 -9.55 8.22 17.91
CA ASP A 20 -9.89 8.24 16.49
C ASP A 20 -9.96 9.71 15.99
N PRO A 21 -9.22 10.10 14.94
CA PRO A 21 -9.22 11.48 14.47
C PRO A 21 -10.60 12.01 14.07
N LEU A 22 -11.52 11.16 13.58
CA LEU A 22 -12.89 11.59 13.30
C LEU A 22 -13.65 11.93 14.58
N HIS A 23 -13.44 11.16 15.66
CA HIS A 23 -13.99 11.50 16.97
C HIS A 23 -13.36 12.78 17.54
N VAL A 24 -12.05 12.97 17.37
CA VAL A 24 -11.37 14.21 17.78
C VAL A 24 -11.98 15.41 17.05
N LEU A 25 -12.11 15.34 15.73
CA LEU A 25 -12.73 16.40 14.94
C LEU A 25 -14.18 16.66 15.36
N TYR A 26 -14.98 15.60 15.49
CA TYR A 26 -16.39 15.74 15.84
C TYR A 26 -16.59 16.29 17.25
N SER A 27 -15.85 15.77 18.23
CA SER A 27 -16.00 16.15 19.64
C SER A 27 -15.40 17.52 19.96
N PHE A 28 -14.30 17.91 19.31
CA PHE A 28 -13.57 19.13 19.66
C PHE A 28 -13.78 20.29 18.68
N SER A 29 -14.35 20.05 17.50
CA SER A 29 -14.68 21.15 16.58
C SER A 29 -15.75 22.06 17.18
N ASN A 30 -15.56 23.36 17.01
CA ASN A 30 -16.47 24.41 17.48
C ASN A 30 -16.71 24.44 19.00
N LEU A 31 -15.92 23.71 19.82
CA LEU A 31 -16.03 23.79 21.28
C LEU A 31 -15.56 25.15 21.80
N ASN A 32 -14.34 25.55 21.46
CA ASN A 32 -13.79 26.86 21.78
C ASN A 32 -12.65 27.22 20.82
N TYR A 33 -12.23 28.48 20.85
CA TYR A 33 -11.16 28.99 19.99
C TYR A 33 -9.84 28.20 20.13
N ARG A 34 -9.48 27.82 21.37
CA ARG A 34 -8.25 27.08 21.66
C ARG A 34 -8.26 25.72 20.96
N PHE A 35 -9.31 24.91 21.12
CA PHE A 35 -9.40 23.61 20.47
C PHE A 35 -9.47 23.71 18.95
N ASN A 36 -10.20 24.67 18.40
CA ASN A 36 -10.20 24.91 16.95
C ASN A 36 -8.78 25.19 16.43
N LYS A 37 -8.01 26.02 17.14
CA LYS A 37 -6.61 26.30 16.78
C LYS A 37 -5.74 25.04 16.86
N LEU A 38 -5.93 24.19 17.89
CA LEU A 38 -5.22 22.92 18.01
C LEU A 38 -5.53 21.98 16.84
N LEU A 39 -6.80 21.84 16.47
CA LEU A 39 -7.22 21.02 15.33
C LEU A 39 -6.61 21.51 14.00
N TYR A 40 -6.41 22.82 13.84
CA TYR A 40 -5.76 23.39 12.65
C TYR A 40 -4.25 23.13 12.56
N SER A 41 -3.62 22.68 13.65
CA SER A 41 -2.20 22.31 13.67
C SER A 41 -1.98 20.81 13.88
N TYR A 42 -3.07 20.05 14.05
CA TYR A 42 -2.98 18.63 14.31
C TYR A 42 -2.78 17.85 13.01
N GLU A 43 -1.69 17.10 12.91
CA GLU A 43 -1.45 16.16 11.82
C GLU A 43 -2.41 14.98 11.95
N MET A 44 -3.18 14.71 10.90
CA MET A 44 -4.28 13.75 10.97
C MET A 44 -4.04 12.51 10.12
N TYR A 45 -4.35 11.37 10.74
CA TYR A 45 -4.37 10.05 10.13
C TYR A 45 -5.83 9.58 10.01
N LEU A 46 -6.51 9.94 8.91
CA LEU A 46 -7.93 9.64 8.77
C LEU A 46 -8.15 8.19 8.34
N SER A 47 -9.05 7.49 9.05
CA SER A 47 -9.51 6.15 8.68
C SER A 47 -11.01 6.14 8.43
N PHE A 48 -11.38 5.98 7.16
CA PHE A 48 -12.74 5.80 6.70
C PHE A 48 -13.05 4.30 6.55
N THR A 49 -13.26 3.66 7.70
CA THR A 49 -13.73 2.28 7.85
C THR A 49 -15.24 2.21 8.11
N SER A 50 -15.91 1.11 7.77
CA SER A 50 -17.36 0.93 7.92
C SER A 50 -17.91 1.15 9.32
N SER A 51 -17.12 0.87 10.35
CA SER A 51 -17.49 1.04 11.75
C SER A 51 -17.45 2.49 12.24
N THR A 52 -16.78 3.41 11.53
CA THR A 52 -16.44 4.76 12.04
C THR A 52 -17.18 5.91 11.37
N ILE A 53 -18.00 5.66 10.35
CA ILE A 53 -18.54 6.74 9.50
C ILE A 53 -20.07 6.78 9.51
N ASN A 54 -20.61 7.88 10.03
CA ASN A 54 -21.87 8.43 9.55
C ASN A 54 -21.56 9.41 8.41
N GLU A 55 -22.32 9.39 7.32
CA GLU A 55 -22.18 10.32 6.18
C GLU A 55 -22.13 11.80 6.63
N ASN A 56 -22.80 12.12 7.75
CA ASN A 56 -22.77 13.45 8.35
C ASN A 56 -21.39 13.85 8.90
N ILE A 57 -20.67 12.94 9.56
CA ILE A 57 -19.31 13.20 10.08
C ILE A 57 -18.40 13.53 8.91
N PHE A 58 -18.53 12.79 7.81
CA PHE A 58 -17.79 13.09 6.60
C PHE A 58 -18.13 14.46 6.03
N ARG A 59 -19.41 14.79 5.83
CA ARG A 59 -19.77 16.12 5.28
C ARG A 59 -19.17 17.25 6.11
N GLN A 60 -19.07 17.09 7.43
CA GLN A 60 -18.43 18.06 8.32
C GLN A 60 -16.91 18.13 8.14
N VAL A 61 -16.20 16.99 8.20
CA VAL A 61 -14.73 16.94 7.98
C VAL A 61 -14.38 17.56 6.63
N PHE A 62 -15.17 17.25 5.61
CA PHE A 62 -14.96 17.78 4.27
C PHE A 62 -15.37 19.23 4.17
N ALA A 63 -16.33 19.75 4.93
CA ALA A 63 -16.66 21.18 4.92
C ALA A 63 -15.56 22.09 5.48
N MET A 64 -14.49 21.54 6.06
CA MET A 64 -13.43 22.29 6.75
C MET A 64 -12.12 22.29 5.92
N PRO A 65 -11.83 23.34 5.13
CA PRO A 65 -10.67 23.35 4.21
C PRO A 65 -9.32 23.23 4.91
N HIS A 66 -9.18 23.76 6.12
CA HIS A 66 -7.93 23.69 6.89
C HIS A 66 -7.60 22.29 7.38
N ILE A 67 -8.62 21.47 7.64
CA ILE A 67 -8.42 20.07 8.04
C ILE A 67 -7.86 19.28 6.85
N ARG A 68 -8.42 19.50 5.66
CA ARG A 68 -8.02 18.84 4.41
C ARG A 68 -6.52 18.96 4.11
N SER A 69 -5.92 20.13 4.38
CA SER A 69 -4.49 20.36 4.16
C SER A 69 -3.57 19.64 5.15
N ASN A 70 -4.09 19.19 6.30
CA ASN A 70 -3.31 18.55 7.37
C ASN A 70 -3.48 17.03 7.41
N VAL A 71 -4.21 16.46 6.44
CA VAL A 71 -4.37 15.01 6.33
C VAL A 71 -3.21 14.46 5.49
N HIS A 72 -2.25 13.85 6.17
CA HIS A 72 -1.09 13.23 5.53
C HIS A 72 -1.30 11.73 5.27
N SER A 73 -2.25 11.10 5.97
CA SER A 73 -2.56 9.69 5.80
C SER A 73 -4.05 9.43 5.73
N LEU A 74 -4.46 8.60 4.77
CA LEU A 74 -5.85 8.25 4.52
C LEU A 74 -6.02 6.76 4.32
N ILE A 75 -6.93 6.16 5.09
CA ILE A 75 -7.39 4.79 4.88
C ILE A 75 -8.83 4.85 4.36
N LEU A 76 -9.08 4.33 3.16
CA LEU A 76 -10.41 4.20 2.57
C LEU A 76 -10.80 2.73 2.54
N THR A 77 -12.04 2.41 2.91
CA THR A 77 -12.56 1.04 2.77
C THR A 77 -13.87 1.04 1.99
N ASN A 78 -13.95 0.19 0.98
CA ASN A 78 -15.12 0.09 0.10
C ASN A 78 -16.03 -1.07 0.55
N GLU A 79 -16.47 -1.03 1.80
CA GLU A 79 -17.49 -1.95 2.32
C GLU A 79 -18.89 -1.52 1.86
N LYS A 80 -19.86 -2.46 1.83
CA LYS A 80 -21.16 -2.32 1.14
C LYS A 80 -21.92 -1.03 1.44
N GLN A 81 -21.77 -0.46 2.65
CA GLN A 81 -22.46 0.77 3.06
C GLN A 81 -21.81 2.06 2.52
N ILE A 82 -20.56 2.01 2.03
CA ILE A 82 -19.74 3.19 1.71
C ILE A 82 -19.33 3.21 0.21
N GLN A 83 -19.94 2.39 -0.64
CA GLN A 83 -19.44 2.22 -2.02
C GLN A 83 -19.58 3.47 -2.91
N SER A 84 -20.74 4.12 -2.89
CA SER A 84 -20.99 5.38 -3.63
C SER A 84 -20.07 6.51 -3.17
N PHE A 85 -19.76 6.48 -1.89
CA PHE A 85 -19.00 7.49 -1.19
C PHE A 85 -17.49 7.37 -1.40
N SER A 86 -16.95 6.15 -1.25
CA SER A 86 -15.54 5.87 -1.55
C SER A 86 -15.20 6.28 -2.98
N LYS A 87 -16.13 6.04 -3.91
CA LYS A 87 -16.01 6.46 -5.31
C LYS A 87 -15.94 7.98 -5.47
N THR A 88 -16.75 8.73 -4.72
CA THR A 88 -16.74 10.20 -4.76
C THR A 88 -15.45 10.77 -4.19
N ILE A 89 -14.94 10.19 -3.10
CA ILE A 89 -13.66 10.59 -2.50
C ILE A 89 -12.53 10.35 -3.50
N VAL A 90 -12.43 9.12 -4.03
CA VAL A 90 -11.35 8.75 -4.96
C VAL A 90 -11.25 9.74 -6.11
N ARG A 91 -12.38 10.12 -6.71
CA ARG A 91 -12.43 11.07 -7.85
C ARG A 91 -12.01 12.51 -7.52
N LYS A 92 -11.90 12.85 -6.24
CA LYS A 92 -11.59 14.20 -5.77
C LYS A 92 -10.42 14.19 -4.79
N LEU A 93 -9.63 13.11 -4.73
CA LEU A 93 -8.57 12.94 -3.73
C LEU A 93 -7.55 14.09 -3.80
N ASP A 94 -7.17 14.49 -5.01
CA ASP A 94 -6.27 15.62 -5.27
C ASP A 94 -6.76 16.95 -4.67
N ASN A 95 -8.06 17.22 -4.81
CA ASN A 95 -8.70 18.44 -4.32
C ASN A 95 -8.99 18.38 -2.82
N LEU A 96 -9.23 17.18 -2.30
CA LEU A 96 -9.64 16.97 -0.92
C LEU A 96 -8.46 16.79 0.01
N PHE A 97 -7.34 16.24 -0.45
CA PHE A 97 -6.16 15.98 0.34
C PHE A 97 -4.90 16.25 -0.49
N PRO A 98 -4.60 17.53 -0.78
CA PRO A 98 -3.54 17.90 -1.71
C PRO A 98 -2.13 17.49 -1.24
N TYR A 99 -1.93 17.31 0.07
CA TYR A 99 -0.64 16.97 0.69
C TYR A 99 -0.61 15.53 1.25
N ILE A 100 -1.49 14.65 0.76
CA ILE A 100 -1.50 13.26 1.21
C ILE A 100 -0.18 12.55 0.88
N GLU A 101 0.41 11.92 1.88
CA GLU A 101 1.66 11.16 1.78
C GLU A 101 1.42 9.65 1.81
N CYS A 102 0.40 9.21 2.54
CA CYS A 102 0.05 7.80 2.71
C CYS A 102 -1.41 7.55 2.32
N LEU A 103 -1.64 6.64 1.38
CA LEU A 103 -2.98 6.26 0.94
C LEU A 103 -3.12 4.74 0.98
N LYS A 104 -4.08 4.27 1.77
CA LYS A 104 -4.45 2.85 1.87
C LYS A 104 -5.88 2.67 1.42
N ILE A 105 -6.11 1.91 0.36
CA ILE A 105 -7.46 1.65 -0.14
C ILE A 105 -7.76 0.16 -0.02
N LYS A 106 -8.72 -0.17 0.84
CA LYS A 106 -9.17 -1.54 1.09
C LYS A 106 -10.43 -1.88 0.29
N ASN A 107 -10.55 -3.16 0.00
CA ASN A 107 -11.76 -3.77 -0.56
C ASN A 107 -12.20 -3.23 -1.94
N LEU A 108 -11.28 -3.10 -2.89
CA LEU A 108 -11.55 -2.64 -4.26
C LEU A 108 -12.34 -3.67 -5.11
N ARG A 109 -13.54 -4.12 -4.68
CA ARG A 109 -14.43 -5.03 -5.45
C ARG A 109 -15.10 -4.34 -6.62
N ASN A 110 -15.65 -3.16 -6.36
CA ASN A 110 -16.59 -2.46 -7.24
C ASN A 110 -16.08 -1.11 -7.75
N LEU A 111 -14.81 -0.78 -7.51
CA LEU A 111 -14.22 0.41 -8.10
C LEU A 111 -13.87 0.08 -9.55
N THR A 112 -14.89 0.15 -10.39
CA THR A 112 -14.84 0.07 -11.85
C THR A 112 -13.80 0.98 -12.46
N ASN A 113 -13.23 1.93 -11.71
CA ASN A 113 -12.12 2.72 -12.17
C ASN A 113 -11.04 2.76 -11.08
N LEU A 114 -10.25 1.69 -10.89
CA LEU A 114 -8.87 1.86 -10.41
C LEU A 114 -8.19 2.96 -11.24
N LYS A 115 -8.54 3.04 -12.52
CA LYS A 115 -8.39 4.20 -13.41
C LYS A 115 -8.65 5.57 -12.76
N ASP A 116 -9.72 5.74 -11.99
CA ASP A 116 -10.07 7.02 -11.37
C ASP A 116 -8.96 7.46 -10.42
N LEU A 117 -8.37 6.52 -9.66
CA LEU A 117 -7.23 6.78 -8.78
C LEU A 117 -6.00 7.27 -9.56
N PHE A 118 -5.83 6.81 -10.81
CA PHE A 118 -4.74 7.21 -11.69
C PHE A 118 -5.06 8.41 -12.60
N ASN A 119 -6.29 8.92 -12.58
CA ASN A 119 -6.71 10.04 -13.44
C ASN A 119 -6.28 11.43 -12.92
N PHE A 120 -5.71 11.51 -11.72
CA PHE A 120 -5.20 12.74 -11.12
C PHE A 120 -3.78 12.53 -10.58
N SER A 121 -3.13 13.62 -10.19
CA SER A 121 -1.78 13.61 -9.64
C SER A 121 -1.77 13.87 -8.13
N LEU A 122 -1.26 12.93 -7.35
CA LEU A 122 -0.94 13.13 -5.93
C LEU A 122 0.57 13.31 -5.79
N ASN A 123 1.01 14.56 -5.92
CA ASN A 123 2.43 14.91 -6.03
C ASN A 123 3.25 14.58 -4.77
N TYR A 124 2.59 14.48 -3.61
CA TYR A 124 3.23 14.21 -2.32
C TYR A 124 3.07 12.76 -1.86
N LEU A 125 2.37 11.91 -2.62
CA LEU A 125 2.12 10.54 -2.20
C LEU A 125 3.42 9.73 -2.21
N ILE A 126 3.84 9.27 -1.03
CA ILE A 126 5.06 8.48 -0.79
C ILE A 126 4.72 6.99 -0.67
N ASN A 127 3.59 6.67 -0.03
CA ASN A 127 3.16 5.30 0.26
C ASN A 127 1.75 5.04 -0.27
N LEU A 128 1.61 4.02 -1.10
CA LEU A 128 0.34 3.56 -1.65
C LEU A 128 0.13 2.08 -1.32
N GLU A 129 -0.99 1.77 -0.68
CA GLU A 129 -1.38 0.41 -0.35
C GLU A 129 -2.77 0.08 -0.91
N LEU A 130 -2.85 -0.94 -1.75
CA LEU A 130 -4.06 -1.32 -2.48
C LEU A 130 -4.48 -2.74 -2.12
N TYR A 131 -5.74 -2.93 -1.73
CA TYR A 131 -6.35 -4.25 -1.58
C TYR A 131 -7.37 -4.47 -2.69
N VAL A 132 -7.01 -5.29 -3.67
CA VAL A 132 -7.77 -5.58 -4.88
C VAL A 132 -8.30 -7.00 -4.91
N PHE A 133 -9.32 -7.23 -5.73
CA PHE A 133 -9.87 -8.58 -5.98
C PHE A 133 -9.48 -9.15 -7.33
N ASN A 134 -8.93 -8.32 -8.22
CA ASN A 134 -8.51 -8.74 -9.54
C ASN A 134 -7.13 -8.14 -9.86
N ILE A 135 -6.17 -9.02 -10.11
CA ILE A 135 -4.79 -8.61 -10.40
C ILE A 135 -4.64 -8.03 -11.82
N SER A 136 -5.50 -8.42 -12.77
CA SER A 136 -5.43 -7.90 -14.14
C SER A 136 -5.67 -6.39 -14.18
N THR A 137 -6.57 -5.89 -13.34
CA THR A 137 -6.83 -4.45 -13.20
C THR A 137 -5.60 -3.70 -12.70
N ILE A 138 -4.81 -4.28 -11.80
CA ILE A 138 -3.57 -3.64 -11.35
C ILE A 138 -2.57 -3.54 -12.51
N ILE A 139 -2.37 -4.64 -13.23
CA ILE A 139 -1.40 -4.69 -14.34
C ILE A 139 -1.79 -3.69 -15.44
N GLU A 140 -3.09 -3.55 -15.72
CA GLU A 140 -3.61 -2.58 -16.68
C GLU A 140 -3.25 -1.14 -16.30
N TYR A 141 -3.29 -0.76 -15.02
CA TYR A 141 -3.13 0.64 -14.60
C TYR A 141 -1.81 0.98 -13.91
N ILE A 142 -0.98 -0.01 -13.53
CA ILE A 142 0.26 0.25 -12.77
C ILE A 142 1.24 1.14 -13.54
N HIS A 143 1.15 1.18 -14.86
CA HIS A 143 2.01 2.02 -15.67
C HIS A 143 1.72 3.53 -15.55
N PHE A 144 0.52 3.90 -15.07
CA PHE A 144 0.19 5.30 -14.79
C PHE A 144 0.80 5.81 -13.48
N THR A 145 1.27 4.93 -12.59
CA THR A 145 1.86 5.29 -11.28
C THR A 145 2.88 6.42 -11.39
N ARG A 146 3.74 6.41 -12.41
CA ARG A 146 4.79 7.43 -12.59
C ARG A 146 4.22 8.83 -12.81
N ASN A 147 3.09 8.94 -13.51
CA ASN A 147 2.47 10.22 -13.83
C ASN A 147 1.52 10.65 -12.71
N SER A 148 0.78 9.71 -12.13
CA SER A 148 -0.18 9.98 -11.06
C SER A 148 0.49 10.22 -9.72
N PHE A 149 1.62 9.56 -9.43
CA PHE A 149 2.28 9.56 -8.12
C PHE A 149 3.79 9.76 -8.28
N PRO A 150 4.25 10.96 -8.68
CA PRO A 150 5.65 11.20 -9.04
C PRO A 150 6.63 11.02 -7.88
N SER A 151 6.16 11.14 -6.63
CA SER A 151 6.97 10.98 -5.40
C SER A 151 6.84 9.61 -4.74
N LEU A 152 6.15 8.67 -5.38
CA LEU A 152 5.88 7.36 -4.80
C LEU A 152 7.17 6.56 -4.60
N LYS A 153 7.39 6.10 -3.37
CA LYS A 153 8.55 5.28 -2.98
C LYS A 153 8.15 3.86 -2.58
N TYR A 154 6.96 3.72 -1.99
CA TYR A 154 6.47 2.48 -1.43
C TYR A 154 5.12 2.11 -2.04
N LEU A 155 5.06 0.96 -2.70
CA LEU A 155 3.83 0.43 -3.26
C LEU A 155 3.58 -0.97 -2.68
N SER A 156 2.40 -1.15 -2.09
CA SER A 156 1.95 -2.43 -1.54
C SER A 156 0.65 -2.88 -2.20
N ILE A 157 0.62 -4.09 -2.75
CA ILE A 157 -0.55 -4.64 -3.45
C ILE A 157 -0.95 -5.97 -2.85
N PHE A 158 -2.14 -5.99 -2.25
CA PHE A 158 -2.76 -7.19 -1.71
C PHE A 158 -3.91 -7.61 -2.63
N CYS A 159 -3.76 -8.74 -3.30
CA CYS A 159 -4.77 -9.27 -4.18
C CYS A 159 -5.34 -10.56 -3.61
N LYS A 160 -6.68 -10.60 -3.49
CA LYS A 160 -7.42 -11.82 -3.19
C LYS A 160 -8.26 -12.18 -4.40
N ASP A 161 -7.65 -12.87 -5.36
CA ASP A 161 -8.34 -13.33 -6.54
C ASP A 161 -8.78 -14.79 -6.35
N GLU A 162 -10.03 -14.98 -5.97
CA GLU A 162 -10.56 -16.30 -5.65
C GLU A 162 -10.96 -17.09 -6.91
N ASN A 163 -11.03 -16.44 -8.08
CA ASN A 163 -11.70 -17.01 -9.25
C ASN A 163 -10.86 -16.99 -10.53
N THR A 164 -9.78 -16.21 -10.60
CA THR A 164 -8.95 -16.15 -11.79
C THR A 164 -7.61 -16.88 -11.61
N PRO A 165 -7.16 -17.64 -12.62
CA PRO A 165 -5.79 -18.13 -12.65
C PRO A 165 -4.85 -16.92 -12.72
N LEU A 166 -3.66 -17.05 -12.12
CA LEU A 166 -2.66 -15.99 -12.12
C LEU A 166 -2.42 -15.49 -13.55
N VAL A 167 -2.44 -14.17 -13.71
CA VAL A 167 -2.25 -13.50 -14.99
C VAL A 167 -0.92 -13.90 -15.64
N ASN A 168 -0.95 -14.11 -16.96
CA ASN A 168 0.17 -14.55 -17.78
C ASN A 168 1.47 -13.80 -17.43
N ASN A 169 2.49 -14.60 -17.10
CA ASN A 169 3.84 -14.20 -16.68
C ASN A 169 4.47 -13.10 -17.54
N GLU A 170 4.17 -13.07 -18.85
CA GLU A 170 4.70 -12.08 -19.79
C GLU A 170 4.34 -10.64 -19.42
N GLN A 171 3.20 -10.40 -18.77
CA GLN A 171 2.76 -9.03 -18.47
C GLN A 171 3.59 -8.38 -17.36
N TRP A 172 4.00 -9.14 -16.34
CA TRP A 172 4.91 -8.68 -15.28
C TRP A 172 6.31 -8.38 -15.81
N ASN A 173 6.72 -9.12 -16.85
CA ASN A 173 7.97 -8.92 -17.54
C ASN A 173 7.96 -7.79 -18.57
N SER A 174 6.79 -7.21 -18.85
CA SER A 174 6.69 -6.12 -19.79
C SER A 174 7.57 -4.93 -19.36
N LYS A 175 8.20 -4.31 -20.36
CA LYS A 175 9.03 -3.12 -20.16
C LYS A 175 8.27 -2.01 -19.43
N LEU A 176 6.96 -1.91 -19.66
CA LEU A 176 6.09 -0.92 -19.03
C LEU A 176 5.99 -1.11 -17.51
N VAL A 177 5.80 -2.34 -17.03
CA VAL A 177 5.75 -2.63 -15.59
C VAL A 177 7.11 -2.31 -14.96
N LYS A 178 8.22 -2.78 -15.54
CA LYS A 178 9.57 -2.52 -15.02
C LYS A 178 9.90 -1.03 -14.93
N GLN A 179 9.61 -0.26 -15.99
CA GLN A 179 9.82 1.20 -16.02
C GLN A 179 8.99 1.95 -14.98
N SER A 180 7.84 1.42 -14.62
CA SER A 180 6.94 2.05 -13.65
C SER A 180 7.38 1.77 -12.21
N LEU A 181 8.00 0.61 -11.98
CA LEU A 181 8.53 0.20 -10.68
C LEU A 181 9.98 0.71 -10.44
N GLU A 182 10.67 1.19 -11.49
CA GLU A 182 12.09 1.60 -11.42
C GLU A 182 12.37 2.66 -10.35
N LYS A 183 11.42 3.55 -10.06
CA LYS A 183 11.58 4.62 -9.05
C LYS A 183 11.21 4.19 -7.63
N LEU A 184 10.59 3.03 -7.47
CA LEU A 184 10.18 2.56 -6.15
C LEU A 184 11.39 2.03 -5.37
N ASP A 185 11.44 2.38 -4.10
CA ASP A 185 12.38 1.80 -3.13
C ASP A 185 11.90 0.41 -2.73
N THR A 186 10.60 0.27 -2.46
CA THR A 186 9.98 -1.00 -2.09
C THR A 186 8.72 -1.22 -2.91
N PHE A 187 8.67 -2.38 -3.55
CA PHE A 187 7.46 -2.93 -4.10
C PHE A 187 7.11 -4.21 -3.34
N HIS A 188 6.00 -4.17 -2.61
CA HIS A 188 5.46 -5.31 -1.89
C HIS A 188 4.20 -5.78 -2.59
N PHE A 189 4.08 -7.09 -2.81
CA PHE A 189 2.79 -7.66 -3.19
C PHE A 189 2.54 -9.02 -2.53
N ARG A 190 1.27 -9.34 -2.41
CA ARG A 190 0.75 -10.64 -1.99
C ARG A 190 -0.51 -10.94 -2.79
N ILE A 191 -0.45 -11.95 -3.65
CA ILE A 191 -1.50 -12.33 -4.58
C ILE A 191 -1.93 -13.75 -4.23
N GLN A 192 -3.18 -13.92 -3.83
CA GLN A 192 -3.81 -15.22 -3.65
C GLN A 192 -4.53 -15.61 -4.92
N PHE A 193 -4.35 -16.85 -5.38
CA PHE A 193 -4.95 -17.38 -6.61
C PHE A 193 -5.22 -18.89 -6.47
N ILE A 194 -6.10 -19.40 -7.33
CA ILE A 194 -6.43 -20.84 -7.41
C ILE A 194 -5.30 -21.62 -8.09
N LYS A 195 -5.44 -22.95 -8.15
CA LYS A 195 -4.43 -23.82 -8.77
C LYS A 195 -4.05 -23.34 -10.18
N PRO A 196 -2.76 -23.04 -10.43
CA PRO A 196 -2.32 -22.59 -11.74
C PRO A 196 -2.34 -23.74 -12.76
N THR A 197 -2.44 -23.37 -14.03
CA THR A 197 -2.29 -24.30 -15.16
C THR A 197 -0.83 -24.62 -15.49
N ILE A 198 0.09 -23.79 -15.00
CA ILE A 198 1.55 -23.88 -15.20
C ILE A 198 2.25 -24.28 -13.89
N THR A 199 3.52 -24.67 -13.98
CA THR A 199 4.30 -25.03 -12.78
C THR A 199 4.68 -23.80 -11.96
N ILE A 200 5.03 -24.00 -10.68
CA ILE A 200 5.44 -22.91 -9.79
C ILE A 200 6.73 -22.25 -10.31
N GLU A 201 7.65 -23.04 -10.87
CA GLU A 201 8.90 -22.56 -11.44
C GLU A 201 8.64 -21.60 -12.60
N GLN A 202 7.67 -21.95 -13.46
CA GLN A 202 7.26 -21.08 -14.57
C GLN A 202 6.67 -19.77 -14.04
N ILE A 203 5.86 -19.79 -12.98
CA ILE A 203 5.32 -18.58 -12.33
C ILE A 203 6.43 -17.67 -11.78
N LEU A 204 7.47 -18.27 -11.21
CA LEU A 204 8.56 -17.53 -10.58
C LEU A 204 9.58 -16.98 -11.57
N GLU A 205 9.72 -17.60 -12.75
CA GLU A 205 10.71 -17.24 -13.79
C GLU A 205 10.79 -15.73 -14.09
N PRO A 206 9.69 -14.97 -14.28
CA PRO A 206 9.73 -13.52 -14.50
C PRO A 206 10.38 -12.73 -13.37
N PHE A 207 10.25 -13.21 -12.13
CA PHE A 207 10.74 -12.57 -10.93
C PHE A 207 12.18 -12.99 -10.58
N GLN A 208 12.80 -13.86 -11.40
CA GLN A 208 14.20 -14.26 -11.24
C GLN A 208 15.17 -13.43 -12.10
N GLU A 209 14.67 -12.44 -12.84
CA GLU A 209 15.54 -11.57 -13.65
C GLU A 209 16.40 -10.62 -12.78
N GLN A 210 17.49 -10.13 -13.39
CA GLN A 210 18.42 -9.14 -12.84
C GLN A 210 17.72 -7.97 -12.13
N PHE A 211 16.68 -7.43 -12.76
CA PHE A 211 15.89 -6.32 -12.23
C PHE A 211 15.33 -6.63 -10.84
N TRP A 212 14.74 -7.80 -10.64
CA TRP A 212 14.08 -8.17 -9.40
C TRP A 212 15.08 -8.55 -8.31
N ILE A 213 16.04 -9.41 -8.63
CA ILE A 213 16.96 -9.99 -7.63
C ILE A 213 18.09 -9.01 -7.27
N ILE A 214 18.74 -8.42 -8.26
CA ILE A 214 20.01 -7.71 -8.03
C ILE A 214 19.77 -6.21 -7.94
N ASP A 215 19.04 -5.64 -8.90
CA ASP A 215 18.83 -4.18 -8.95
C ASP A 215 17.86 -3.73 -7.85
N LYS A 216 16.76 -4.48 -7.66
CA LYS A 216 15.72 -4.15 -6.68
C LYS A 216 15.77 -4.95 -5.39
N LYS A 217 16.40 -6.13 -5.38
CA LYS A 217 16.45 -7.04 -4.22
C LYS A 217 15.04 -7.41 -3.70
N TRP A 218 14.08 -7.45 -4.61
CA TRP A 218 12.71 -7.88 -4.34
C TRP A 218 12.59 -9.37 -4.63
N ILE A 219 12.80 -10.20 -3.62
CA ILE A 219 12.69 -11.65 -3.72
C ILE A 219 11.22 -12.05 -3.73
N VAL A 220 10.80 -12.81 -4.75
CA VAL A 220 9.43 -13.33 -4.89
C VAL A 220 9.39 -14.81 -4.61
N LYS A 221 8.37 -15.25 -3.85
CA LYS A 221 8.07 -16.64 -3.52
C LYS A 221 6.64 -16.99 -3.87
N CYS A 222 6.40 -18.28 -4.05
CA CYS A 222 5.08 -18.85 -4.28
C CYS A 222 4.91 -20.06 -3.37
N ASP A 223 3.96 -19.98 -2.45
CA ASP A 223 3.67 -21.07 -1.52
C ASP A 223 2.23 -21.56 -1.72
N TYR A 224 2.01 -22.85 -1.47
CA TYR A 224 0.68 -23.43 -1.40
C TYR A 224 0.17 -23.38 0.05
N ASN A 225 -0.98 -22.73 0.26
CA ASN A 225 -1.64 -22.67 1.54
C ASN A 225 -2.66 -23.82 1.66
N LEU A 226 -2.40 -24.74 2.59
CA LEU A 226 -3.22 -25.92 2.85
C LEU A 226 -4.62 -25.56 3.37
N ASP A 227 -4.72 -24.51 4.20
CA ASP A 227 -5.95 -24.18 4.92
C ASP A 227 -7.08 -23.73 4.00
N ASN A 228 -6.73 -23.02 2.92
CA ASN A 228 -7.68 -22.47 1.96
C ASN A 228 -7.52 -23.06 0.55
N SER A 229 -6.63 -24.04 0.38
CA SER A 229 -6.33 -24.67 -0.92
C SER A 229 -5.99 -23.66 -2.03
N GLN A 230 -5.27 -22.59 -1.68
CA GLN A 230 -4.87 -21.52 -2.60
C GLN A 230 -3.37 -21.39 -2.67
N TYR A 231 -2.87 -20.91 -3.81
CA TYR A 231 -1.49 -20.50 -3.98
C TYR A 231 -1.36 -19.03 -3.59
N VAL A 232 -0.21 -18.67 -3.04
CA VAL A 232 0.11 -17.30 -2.65
C VAL A 232 1.46 -16.92 -3.25
N LEU A 233 1.43 -15.98 -4.20
CA LEU A 233 2.63 -15.36 -4.76
C LEU A 233 2.89 -14.06 -4.01
N TYR A 234 4.08 -13.88 -3.45
CA TYR A 234 4.38 -12.70 -2.65
C TYR A 234 5.85 -12.33 -2.67
N THR A 235 6.12 -11.03 -2.49
CA THR A 235 7.46 -10.52 -2.20
C THR A 235 7.78 -10.71 -0.72
N ILE A 236 9.00 -11.13 -0.41
CA ILE A 236 9.49 -11.20 0.97
C ILE A 236 9.78 -9.77 1.45
N PRO A 237 9.06 -9.25 2.47
CA PRO A 237 9.41 -7.97 3.05
C PRO A 237 10.82 -8.08 3.63
N TYR A 238 11.68 -7.10 3.31
CA TYR A 238 13.09 -7.05 3.72
C TYR A 238 13.98 -8.11 3.06
N GLY A 239 14.24 -7.96 1.77
CA GLY A 239 15.42 -8.54 1.11
C GLY A 239 16.71 -7.97 1.74
N PHE A 240 17.10 -8.52 2.89
CA PHE A 240 18.38 -8.40 3.57
C PHE A 240 19.12 -7.05 3.45
N ARG A 241 18.96 -6.17 4.47
CA ARG A 241 19.97 -5.12 4.75
C ARG A 241 21.33 -5.68 5.24
N LEU A 242 21.43 -6.99 5.50
CA LEU A 242 22.61 -7.67 6.05
C LEU A 242 23.59 -8.23 4.99
N MET A 243 23.33 -8.07 3.69
CA MET A 243 24.13 -8.72 2.63
C MET A 243 25.43 -7.98 2.27
N SER A 244 25.68 -6.77 2.79
CA SER A 244 26.88 -5.99 2.43
C SER A 244 28.19 -6.54 3.00
N THR A 245 28.14 -7.54 3.90
CA THR A 245 29.34 -8.06 4.59
C THR A 245 29.76 -9.46 4.18
N VAL A 246 28.99 -10.21 3.39
CA VAL A 246 29.29 -11.63 3.08
C VAL A 246 29.49 -11.92 1.58
N THR A 247 29.24 -10.96 0.70
CA THR A 247 29.18 -11.22 -0.75
C THR A 247 30.50 -11.13 -1.51
N TYR A 248 31.61 -10.68 -0.91
CA TYR A 248 32.88 -10.60 -1.66
C TYR A 248 33.59 -11.93 -1.85
N ASP A 249 33.37 -12.94 -1.00
CA ASP A 249 34.15 -14.19 -1.08
C ASP A 249 33.46 -15.32 -1.88
N ILE A 250 32.20 -15.17 -2.29
CA ILE A 250 31.43 -16.25 -2.97
C ILE A 250 31.27 -15.98 -4.49
N LEU A 251 31.62 -14.78 -4.98
CA LEU A 251 31.37 -14.39 -6.37
C LEU A 251 32.43 -14.87 -7.38
N GLU A 252 33.45 -15.63 -6.98
CA GLU A 252 34.54 -16.03 -7.88
C GLU A 252 34.39 -17.38 -8.59
N THR A 253 33.35 -18.16 -8.31
CA THR A 253 33.16 -19.46 -8.99
C THR A 253 32.11 -19.41 -10.09
N ARG A 254 32.54 -19.78 -11.31
CA ARG A 254 31.78 -19.91 -12.57
C ARG A 254 30.64 -20.96 -12.46
N SER A 255 29.58 -20.65 -11.75
CA SER A 255 28.33 -21.42 -11.75
C SER A 255 27.18 -20.55 -12.27
N THR A 256 26.19 -21.17 -12.89
CA THR A 256 25.04 -20.46 -13.44
C THR A 256 24.22 -19.79 -12.32
N LEU A 257 23.56 -18.67 -12.62
CA LEU A 257 22.73 -17.90 -11.67
C LEU A 257 21.72 -18.77 -10.90
N LYS A 258 21.21 -19.82 -11.57
CA LYS A 258 20.30 -20.82 -11.01
C LYS A 258 20.95 -21.70 -9.92
N GLU A 259 22.22 -22.07 -10.10
CA GLU A 259 23.00 -22.82 -9.11
C GLU A 259 23.40 -21.94 -7.92
N GLN A 260 23.69 -20.65 -8.16
CA GLN A 260 24.01 -19.70 -7.10
C GLN A 260 22.81 -19.42 -6.19
N VAL A 261 21.62 -19.26 -6.78
CA VAL A 261 20.36 -19.13 -6.00
C VAL A 261 20.03 -20.44 -5.27
N SER A 262 20.26 -21.59 -5.88
CA SER A 262 20.02 -22.90 -5.24
C SER A 262 20.96 -23.16 -4.05
N LEU A 263 22.26 -22.86 -4.20
CA LEU A 263 23.25 -22.94 -3.12
C LEU A 263 22.93 -21.95 -1.99
N PHE A 264 22.48 -20.75 -2.35
CA PHE A 264 22.07 -19.73 -1.39
C PHE A 264 20.84 -20.16 -0.57
N ILE A 265 19.84 -20.77 -1.21
CA ILE A 265 18.68 -21.35 -0.51
C ILE A 265 19.11 -22.51 0.38
N LEU A 266 19.99 -23.42 -0.10
CA LEU A 266 20.48 -24.58 0.66
C LEU A 266 21.30 -24.18 1.90
N PHE A 267 22.13 -23.13 1.79
CA PHE A 267 22.93 -22.62 2.90
C PHE A 267 22.06 -21.96 3.98
N PHE A 268 20.93 -21.37 3.60
CA PHE A 268 20.00 -20.76 4.53
C PHE A 268 19.22 -21.79 5.37
N PHE A 269 18.82 -22.92 4.76
CA PHE A 269 18.11 -24.00 5.46
C PHE A 269 19.01 -24.85 6.36
N THR A 270 20.31 -24.95 6.08
CA THR A 270 21.24 -25.74 6.90
C THR A 270 21.76 -25.01 8.15
N LYS A 271 21.62 -23.68 8.22
CA LYS A 271 22.06 -22.87 9.36
C LYS A 271 20.95 -22.48 10.34
N PHE A 272 19.68 -22.73 9.99
CA PHE A 272 18.51 -22.37 10.78
C PHE A 272 17.48 -23.51 10.92
N ALA A 273 17.93 -24.77 10.80
CA ALA A 273 17.18 -25.96 11.22
C ALA A 273 17.73 -26.49 12.55
#